data_AF-A0A1I1GEG5-F1
#
_entry.id   AF-A0A1I1GEG5-F1
#
_cell.length_a   1.000
_cell.length_b   1.000
_cell.length_c   1.000
_cell.angle_alpha   90.00
_cell.angle_beta   90.00
_cell.angle_gamma   90.00
#
_symmetry.space_group_name_H-M   'P 1'
#
loop_
_entity.id
_entity.type
_entity.pdbx_description
1 polymer ?
#
loop_
_entity_poly.entity_id
_entity_poly.type
_entity_poly.pdbx_seq_one_letter_code
_entity_poly.pdbx_strand_id
1 'polypeptide(L)'
;MELFNIFKGKQQNRRTDTRELEGMKRSEQRDVVPVKKMLKNSSPNEAGLYPHEVLLLSYAPTYYIDQKSYPTFWWSRYGVKNIDKLLKSLKKQGFLKVGSIESAISNETTENLEEVLYAKDLKVFGGKSDHVQRLMEELSAAQLDSLFPRRTYELTDLGKKVLAANGHIPYIHHHSILHLDIWSLDEKVKDNPGYAYRDIIWEYMNKKSLKYYKHSEFGKYRNCRFKMAEFLEEEGKDDSAFIYLAEVIRIDLSGVSNGFSMDYLETYAAAYFPYTKSRATVASHITEKIKAYQLKNALTDDALRTKLITPMNRLQLPFSIFTTEEAADIVVKEIRGEREGLKRLYHKAQERFDNDYGLA
;
A
#
# COMPACT_ATOMS: atom_id res chain seq x y z
N MET A 1 -29.62 -36.34 -5.48
CA MET A 1 -29.13 -36.19 -6.86
C MET A 1 -29.24 -34.71 -7.23
N GLU A 2 -28.16 -34.20 -7.84
CA GLU A 2 -28.04 -32.96 -8.63
C GLU A 2 -28.39 -31.60 -7.99
N LEU A 3 -27.37 -30.92 -7.47
CA LEU A 3 -27.30 -29.45 -7.36
C LEU A 3 -25.92 -28.92 -7.82
N PHE A 4 -25.38 -29.52 -8.89
CA PHE A 4 -24.19 -29.02 -9.59
C PHE A 4 -24.54 -28.83 -11.06
N ASN A 5 -24.74 -27.58 -11.49
CA ASN A 5 -24.49 -27.04 -12.84
C ASN A 5 -25.33 -25.79 -13.10
N ILE A 6 -24.90 -24.63 -12.61
CA ILE A 6 -25.28 -23.35 -13.22
C ILE A 6 -24.02 -22.48 -13.24
N PHE A 7 -23.86 -21.71 -14.32
CA PHE A 7 -22.78 -20.75 -14.63
C PHE A 7 -21.68 -21.24 -15.60
N LYS A 8 -22.13 -21.64 -16.80
CA LYS A 8 -21.47 -21.21 -18.04
C LYS A 8 -22.10 -19.91 -18.54
N GLY A 9 -21.27 -18.89 -18.75
CA GLY A 9 -21.47 -17.88 -19.79
C GLY A 9 -22.12 -16.56 -19.35
N LYS A 10 -21.27 -15.52 -19.21
CA LYS A 10 -21.48 -14.18 -19.77
C LYS A 10 -20.17 -13.38 -19.70
N GLN A 11 -19.31 -13.59 -20.68
CA GLN A 11 -18.28 -12.61 -21.03
C GLN A 11 -18.93 -11.53 -21.91
N GLN A 12 -19.02 -10.30 -21.41
CA GLN A 12 -19.34 -9.15 -22.23
C GLN A 12 -18.04 -8.51 -22.75
N ASN A 13 -17.93 -8.49 -24.07
CA ASN A 13 -16.92 -7.81 -24.87
C ASN A 13 -16.83 -6.31 -24.52
N ARG A 14 -15.67 -5.87 -24.01
CA ARG A 14 -15.17 -4.51 -24.24
C ARG A 14 -13.91 -4.64 -25.08
N ARG A 15 -14.01 -4.20 -26.35
CA ARG A 15 -12.85 -4.03 -27.24
C ARG A 15 -12.01 -2.87 -26.71
N THR A 16 -10.94 -3.20 -25.99
CA THR A 16 -9.83 -2.28 -25.74
C THR A 16 -8.79 -2.45 -26.84
N ASP A 17 -8.29 -1.31 -27.32
CA ASP A 17 -7.41 -1.17 -28.47
C ASP A 17 -6.11 -1.96 -28.27
N THR A 18 -5.92 -2.99 -29.08
CA THR A 18 -4.82 -3.97 -29.00
C THR A 18 -3.43 -3.35 -29.20
N ARG A 19 -3.32 -2.11 -29.68
CA ARG A 19 -2.03 -1.45 -29.95
C ARG A 19 -1.38 -0.80 -28.71
N GLU A 20 -2.15 -0.39 -27.69
CA GLU A 20 -1.59 0.12 -26.42
C GLU A 20 -1.10 -1.02 -25.50
N LEU A 21 -1.74 -2.19 -25.56
CA LEU A 21 -1.36 -3.39 -24.82
C LEU A 21 -0.07 -4.05 -25.34
N GLU A 22 0.24 -3.91 -26.63
CA GLU A 22 1.49 -4.40 -27.20
C GLU A 22 2.68 -3.49 -26.89
N GLY A 23 2.45 -2.17 -26.75
CA GLY A 23 3.46 -1.20 -26.31
C GLY A 23 3.87 -1.38 -24.84
N MET A 24 2.93 -1.70 -23.95
CA MET A 24 3.20 -1.96 -22.52
C MET A 24 3.77 -3.37 -22.23
N LYS A 25 3.64 -4.33 -23.15
CA LYS A 25 4.28 -5.66 -23.01
C LYS A 25 5.79 -5.65 -23.27
N ARG A 26 6.33 -4.58 -23.88
CA ARG A 26 7.76 -4.46 -24.22
C ARG A 26 8.62 -3.72 -23.20
N SER A 27 8.03 -3.08 -22.18
CA SER A 27 8.79 -2.51 -21.08
C SER A 27 8.95 -3.55 -19.95
N GLU A 28 10.13 -4.16 -19.91
CA GLU A 28 10.67 -5.00 -18.84
C GLU A 28 10.08 -6.42 -18.68
N GLN A 29 10.45 -7.33 -19.58
CA GLN A 29 10.81 -8.68 -19.11
C GLN A 29 12.07 -8.55 -18.23
N ARG A 30 11.89 -8.09 -16.98
CA ARG A 30 12.92 -8.25 -15.96
C ARG A 30 13.05 -9.75 -15.73
N ASP A 31 14.23 -10.30 -16.02
CA ASP A 31 14.55 -11.68 -15.68
C ASP A 31 14.32 -11.89 -14.19
N VAL A 32 13.32 -12.71 -13.86
CA VAL A 32 12.99 -13.04 -12.47
C VAL A 32 14.19 -13.76 -11.87
N VAL A 33 14.78 -13.17 -10.83
CA VAL A 33 15.88 -13.78 -10.07
C VAL A 33 15.32 -14.98 -9.27
N PRO A 34 15.75 -16.22 -9.55
CA PRO A 34 15.24 -17.38 -8.82
C PRO A 34 15.64 -17.32 -7.34
N VAL A 35 14.76 -17.82 -6.44
CA VAL A 35 15.01 -17.80 -4.99
C VAL A 35 16.36 -18.41 -4.60
N LYS A 36 16.79 -19.47 -5.29
CA LYS A 36 18.10 -20.12 -5.08
C LYS A 36 19.30 -19.17 -5.19
N LYS A 37 19.19 -18.10 -6.01
CA LYS A 37 20.24 -17.07 -6.09
C LYS A 37 20.19 -16.14 -4.89
N MET A 38 19.00 -15.75 -4.43
CA MET A 38 18.81 -14.92 -3.23
C MET A 38 19.35 -15.62 -1.97
N LEU A 39 19.15 -16.93 -1.84
CA LEU A 39 19.63 -17.73 -0.71
C LEU A 39 21.16 -17.73 -0.55
N LYS A 40 21.94 -17.39 -1.59
CA LYS A 40 23.41 -17.34 -1.49
C LYS A 40 23.89 -16.19 -0.60
N ASN A 41 23.09 -15.14 -0.48
CA ASN A 41 23.42 -13.91 0.24
C ASN A 41 22.47 -13.67 1.42
N SER A 42 21.76 -14.71 1.87
CA SER A 42 20.79 -14.62 2.95
C SER A 42 21.03 -15.73 3.94
N SER A 43 20.78 -15.46 5.22
CA SER A 43 20.87 -16.44 6.30
C SER A 43 19.46 -16.74 6.83
N PRO A 44 19.15 -17.97 7.23
CA PRO A 44 17.88 -18.26 7.90
C PRO A 44 17.79 -17.55 9.26
N ASN A 45 16.58 -17.45 9.81
CA ASN A 45 16.38 -17.02 11.19
C ASN A 45 16.70 -18.15 12.19
N GLU A 46 16.54 -17.89 13.49
CA GLU A 46 16.79 -18.86 14.57
C GLU A 46 15.96 -20.16 14.44
N ALA A 47 14.81 -20.10 13.79
CA ALA A 47 13.95 -21.25 13.52
C ALA A 47 14.31 -21.99 12.22
N GLY A 48 15.39 -21.59 11.54
CA GLY A 48 15.85 -22.20 10.29
C GLY A 48 15.08 -21.75 9.04
N LEU A 49 14.23 -20.72 9.12
CA LEU A 49 13.42 -20.24 8.00
C LEU A 49 14.05 -19.02 7.32
N TYR A 50 13.99 -19.00 5.99
CA TYR A 50 14.36 -17.82 5.20
C TYR A 50 13.19 -16.83 5.04
N PRO A 51 13.44 -15.56 4.68
CA PRO A 51 12.40 -14.53 4.49
C PRO A 51 11.18 -14.99 3.67
N HIS A 52 11.40 -15.64 2.53
CA HIS A 52 10.30 -16.15 1.70
C HIS A 52 9.46 -17.26 2.36
N GLU A 53 10.06 -18.07 3.25
CA GLU A 53 9.36 -19.12 4.00
C GLU A 53 8.57 -18.52 5.17
N VAL A 54 9.12 -17.50 5.84
CA VAL A 54 8.39 -16.70 6.84
C VAL A 54 7.20 -16.00 6.19
N LEU A 55 7.39 -15.40 5.01
CA LEU A 55 6.29 -14.81 4.25
C LEU A 55 5.25 -15.88 3.90
N LEU A 56 5.68 -17.06 3.43
CA LEU A 56 4.75 -18.14 3.10
C LEU A 56 3.99 -18.65 4.33
N LEU A 57 4.66 -18.72 5.47
CA LEU A 57 4.04 -19.07 6.75
C LEU A 57 2.91 -18.09 7.10
N SER A 58 3.08 -16.78 6.84
CA SER A 58 2.02 -15.77 7.07
C SER A 58 0.81 -15.93 6.13
N TYR A 59 1.04 -16.43 4.91
CA TYR A 59 -0.02 -16.67 3.93
C TYR A 59 -0.70 -18.04 4.08
N ALA A 60 -0.04 -19.02 4.71
CA ALA A 60 -0.50 -20.40 4.77
C ALA A 60 -1.95 -20.55 5.25
N PRO A 61 -2.46 -19.80 6.24
CA PRO A 61 -3.86 -19.87 6.66
C PRO A 61 -4.89 -19.60 5.55
N THR A 62 -4.50 -18.84 4.52
CA THR A 62 -5.36 -18.52 3.37
C THR A 62 -5.43 -19.62 2.31
N TYR A 63 -4.57 -20.64 2.43
CA TYR A 63 -4.44 -21.70 1.44
C TYR A 63 -5.10 -22.99 1.89
N TYR A 64 -5.87 -23.59 0.99
CA TYR A 64 -6.36 -24.95 1.17
C TYR A 64 -5.24 -25.95 0.97
N ILE A 65 -5.30 -27.08 1.68
CA ILE A 65 -4.28 -28.15 1.61
C ILE A 65 -4.18 -28.77 0.22
N ASP A 66 -5.28 -28.80 -0.52
CA ASP A 66 -5.38 -29.35 -1.87
C ASP A 66 -5.16 -28.29 -2.97
N GLN A 67 -4.89 -27.03 -2.61
CA GLN A 67 -4.76 -25.91 -3.54
C GLN A 67 -3.64 -26.13 -4.56
N LYS A 68 -3.89 -25.71 -5.81
CA LYS A 68 -2.97 -25.90 -6.95
C LYS A 68 -2.47 -24.60 -7.59
N SER A 69 -3.10 -23.48 -7.29
CA SER A 69 -2.76 -22.17 -7.83
C SER A 69 -2.41 -21.22 -6.70
N TYR A 70 -1.44 -20.34 -6.92
CA TYR A 70 -0.94 -19.40 -5.92
C TYR A 70 -0.76 -18.02 -6.56
N PRO A 71 -0.77 -16.94 -5.76
CA PRO A 71 -0.53 -15.59 -6.26
C PRO A 71 0.74 -15.48 -7.10
N THR A 72 0.67 -14.76 -8.22
CA THR A 72 1.78 -14.63 -9.18
C THR A 72 3.01 -13.92 -8.60
N PHE A 73 2.83 -13.13 -7.53
CA PHE A 73 3.92 -12.41 -6.87
C PHE A 73 5.00 -13.34 -6.31
N TRP A 74 4.67 -14.58 -5.94
CA TRP A 74 5.65 -15.55 -5.45
C TRP A 74 6.77 -15.76 -6.46
N TRP A 75 6.40 -15.88 -7.73
CA TRP A 75 7.37 -15.95 -8.82
C TRP A 75 7.91 -14.55 -9.14
N SER A 76 7.05 -13.60 -9.50
CA SER A 76 7.51 -12.33 -10.10
C SER A 76 8.34 -11.45 -9.17
N ARG A 77 8.11 -11.51 -7.85
CA ARG A 77 8.86 -10.73 -6.85
C ARG A 77 9.95 -11.54 -6.15
N TYR A 78 9.72 -12.82 -5.89
CA TYR A 78 10.58 -13.61 -5.00
C TYR A 78 11.21 -14.85 -5.65
N GLY A 79 10.92 -15.13 -6.92
CA GLY A 79 11.50 -16.26 -7.64
C GLY A 79 11.13 -17.63 -7.07
N VAL A 80 10.00 -17.73 -6.36
CA VAL A 80 9.49 -18.95 -5.72
C VAL A 80 8.46 -19.61 -6.63
N LYS A 81 8.74 -20.84 -7.08
CA LYS A 81 7.82 -21.61 -7.94
C LYS A 81 7.03 -22.69 -7.19
N ASN A 82 7.67 -23.44 -6.31
CA ASN A 82 7.11 -24.67 -5.75
C ASN A 82 6.56 -24.44 -4.34
N ILE A 83 5.43 -23.73 -4.28
CA ILE A 83 4.77 -23.35 -3.00
C ILE A 83 4.25 -24.57 -2.24
N ASP A 84 3.63 -25.54 -2.93
CA ASP A 84 3.15 -26.78 -2.32
C ASP A 84 4.26 -27.55 -1.59
N LYS A 85 5.45 -27.66 -2.20
CA LYS A 85 6.61 -28.29 -1.55
C LYS A 85 7.03 -27.53 -0.28
N LEU A 86 7.01 -26.19 -0.31
CA LEU A 86 7.38 -25.37 0.85
C LEU A 86 6.34 -25.50 1.97
N LEU A 87 5.03 -25.47 1.67
CA LEU A 87 3.97 -25.68 2.66
C LEU A 87 4.07 -27.07 3.32
N LYS A 88 4.35 -28.11 2.53
CA LYS A 88 4.61 -29.46 3.05
C LYS A 88 5.85 -29.51 3.95
N SER A 89 6.90 -28.77 3.59
CA SER A 89 8.11 -28.63 4.41
C SER A 89 7.80 -27.94 5.74
N LEU A 90 7.09 -26.80 5.72
CA LEU A 90 6.70 -26.05 6.91
C LEU A 90 5.82 -26.90 7.85
N LYS A 91 4.89 -27.69 7.30
CA LYS A 91 4.09 -28.67 8.06
C LYS A 91 4.96 -29.77 8.66
N LYS A 92 5.89 -30.34 7.89
CA LYS A 92 6.82 -31.39 8.37
C LYS A 92 7.72 -30.88 9.51
N GLN A 93 8.14 -29.62 9.44
CA GLN A 93 8.95 -28.95 10.47
C GLN A 93 8.13 -28.50 11.69
N GLY A 94 6.80 -28.69 11.69
CA GLY A 94 5.95 -28.38 12.84
C GLY A 94 5.48 -26.94 12.95
N PHE A 95 5.71 -26.09 11.93
CA PHE A 95 5.18 -24.72 11.90
C PHE A 95 3.71 -24.64 11.49
N LEU A 96 3.23 -25.65 10.76
CA LEU A 96 1.86 -25.76 10.26
C LEU A 96 1.24 -27.10 10.66
N LYS A 97 -0.09 -27.10 10.81
CA LYS A 97 -0.93 -28.28 10.95
C LYS A 97 -2.10 -28.22 9.97
N VAL A 98 -2.86 -29.31 9.88
CA VAL A 98 -4.17 -29.31 9.20
C VAL A 98 -5.10 -28.44 10.04
N GLY A 99 -5.74 -27.46 9.40
CA GLY A 99 -6.61 -26.52 10.10
C GLY A 99 -7.92 -27.14 10.58
N SER A 100 -8.53 -26.51 11.58
CA SER A 100 -9.86 -26.86 12.08
C SER A 100 -10.98 -26.60 11.05
N ILE A 101 -12.18 -27.10 11.34
CA ILE A 101 -13.39 -26.75 10.59
C ILE A 101 -13.66 -25.23 10.66
N GLU A 102 -13.46 -24.62 11.84
CA GLU A 102 -13.56 -23.18 12.04
C GLU A 102 -12.58 -22.40 11.15
N SER A 103 -11.34 -22.88 11.01
CA SER A 103 -10.34 -22.29 10.12
C SER A 103 -10.77 -22.37 8.65
N ALA A 104 -11.42 -23.46 8.25
CA ALA A 104 -11.95 -23.62 6.90
C ALA A 104 -13.10 -22.64 6.64
N ILE A 105 -14.07 -22.55 7.55
CA ILE A 105 -15.22 -21.63 7.45
C ILE A 105 -14.72 -20.17 7.43
N SER A 106 -13.76 -19.84 8.30
CA SER A 106 -13.15 -18.50 8.34
C SER A 106 -12.43 -18.11 7.06
N ASN A 107 -12.03 -19.07 6.22
CA ASN A 107 -11.36 -18.81 4.96
C ASN A 107 -12.33 -18.62 3.78
N GLU A 108 -13.61 -18.97 3.93
CA GLU A 108 -14.61 -18.78 2.88
C GLU A 108 -14.91 -17.30 2.63
N THR A 109 -15.46 -16.99 1.46
CA THR A 109 -15.90 -15.61 1.19
C THR A 109 -17.14 -15.28 1.99
N THR A 110 -17.38 -13.99 2.25
CA THR A 110 -18.59 -13.55 2.95
C THR A 110 -19.84 -14.04 2.22
N GLU A 111 -19.83 -13.94 0.89
CA GLU A 111 -20.95 -14.37 0.04
C GLU A 111 -21.24 -15.88 0.19
N ASN A 112 -20.21 -16.73 0.19
CA ASN A 112 -20.38 -18.17 0.38
C ASN A 112 -20.98 -18.49 1.76
N LEU A 113 -20.57 -17.77 2.80
CA LEU A 113 -21.10 -17.98 4.15
C LEU A 113 -22.57 -17.54 4.24
N GLU A 114 -22.93 -16.42 3.61
CA GLU A 114 -24.31 -15.95 3.53
C GLU A 114 -25.21 -16.94 2.81
N GLU A 115 -24.76 -17.51 1.69
CA GLU A 115 -25.50 -18.55 0.95
C GLU A 115 -25.77 -19.79 1.82
N VAL A 116 -24.78 -20.24 2.59
CA VAL A 116 -24.94 -21.39 3.49
C VAL A 116 -25.92 -21.07 4.62
N LEU A 117 -25.84 -19.87 5.21
CA LEU A 117 -26.78 -19.42 6.24
C LEU A 117 -28.22 -19.40 5.72
N TYR A 118 -28.45 -18.81 4.54
CA TYR A 118 -29.78 -18.81 3.90
C TYR A 118 -30.30 -20.23 3.65
N ALA A 119 -29.46 -21.12 3.12
CA ALA A 119 -29.84 -22.51 2.85
C ALA A 119 -30.14 -23.34 4.11
N LYS A 120 -29.79 -22.84 5.30
CA LYS A 120 -30.08 -23.45 6.60
C LYS A 120 -31.16 -22.70 7.37
N ASP A 121 -31.85 -21.74 6.73
CA ASP A 121 -32.84 -20.87 7.36
C ASP A 121 -32.29 -20.12 8.59
N LEU A 122 -30.99 -19.81 8.57
CA LEU A 122 -30.30 -19.05 9.61
C LEU A 122 -30.25 -17.57 9.23
N LYS A 123 -30.24 -16.70 10.25
CA LYS A 123 -30.20 -15.25 10.05
C LYS A 123 -28.89 -14.81 9.38
N VAL A 124 -29.01 -13.92 8.40
CA VAL A 124 -27.89 -13.25 7.73
C VAL A 124 -27.83 -11.81 8.19
N PHE A 125 -26.98 -11.55 9.18
CA PHE A 125 -26.72 -10.23 9.74
C PHE A 125 -25.35 -10.24 10.44
N GLY A 126 -24.68 -9.10 10.38
CA GLY A 126 -23.36 -8.89 10.96
C GLY A 126 -22.24 -8.94 9.91
N GLY A 127 -21.01 -8.98 10.40
CA GLY A 127 -19.82 -9.20 9.58
C GLY A 127 -19.48 -10.67 9.41
N LYS A 128 -18.42 -10.95 8.65
CA LYS A 128 -17.95 -12.31 8.39
C LYS A 128 -17.71 -13.13 9.67
N SER A 129 -17.15 -12.52 10.72
CA SER A 129 -16.96 -13.18 12.02
C SER A 129 -18.27 -13.66 12.64
N ASP A 130 -19.33 -12.84 12.53
CA ASP A 130 -20.64 -13.18 13.07
C ASP A 130 -21.28 -14.34 12.29
N HIS A 131 -21.03 -14.41 10.98
CA HIS A 131 -21.48 -15.52 10.14
C HIS A 131 -20.76 -16.82 10.50
N VAL A 132 -19.44 -16.77 10.69
CA VAL A 132 -18.64 -17.93 11.13
C VAL A 132 -19.16 -18.44 12.48
N GLN A 133 -19.30 -17.54 13.46
CA GLN A 133 -19.78 -17.90 14.80
C GLN A 133 -21.16 -18.57 14.75
N ARG A 134 -22.09 -17.99 14.00
CA ARG A 134 -23.46 -18.53 13.87
C ARG A 134 -23.48 -19.94 13.28
N LEU A 135 -22.67 -20.20 12.25
CA LEU A 135 -22.54 -21.55 11.69
C LEU A 135 -21.97 -22.53 12.71
N MET A 136 -21.00 -22.11 13.51
CA MET A 136 -20.38 -22.95 14.54
C MET A 136 -21.31 -23.27 15.72
N GLU A 137 -22.22 -22.36 16.07
CA GLU A 137 -23.16 -22.52 17.18
C GLU A 137 -24.42 -23.32 16.79
N GLU A 138 -24.94 -23.10 15.58
CA GLU A 138 -26.24 -23.64 15.16
C GLU A 138 -26.14 -24.98 14.42
N LEU A 139 -24.97 -25.33 13.87
CA LEU A 139 -24.79 -26.55 13.09
C LEU A 139 -23.88 -27.55 13.80
N SER A 140 -24.22 -28.84 13.69
CA SER A 140 -23.37 -29.91 14.20
C SER A 140 -22.06 -30.04 13.39
N ALA A 141 -21.02 -30.58 14.02
CA ALA A 141 -19.74 -30.83 13.37
C ALA A 141 -19.87 -31.63 12.06
N ALA A 142 -20.74 -32.64 12.02
CA ALA A 142 -20.96 -33.45 10.81
C ALA A 142 -21.60 -32.65 9.67
N GLN A 143 -22.52 -31.74 9.98
CA GLN A 143 -23.11 -30.85 8.97
C GLN A 143 -22.05 -29.87 8.44
N LEU A 144 -21.25 -29.29 9.32
CA LEU A 144 -20.17 -28.38 8.94
C LEU A 144 -19.10 -29.08 8.10
N ASP A 145 -18.68 -30.28 8.48
CA ASP A 145 -17.72 -31.08 7.70
C ASP A 145 -18.26 -31.40 6.29
N SER A 146 -19.56 -31.64 6.16
CA SER A 146 -20.19 -31.86 4.85
C SER A 146 -20.28 -30.59 4.01
N LEU A 147 -20.54 -29.43 4.62
CA LEU A 147 -20.68 -28.15 3.92
C LEU A 147 -19.31 -27.58 3.52
N PHE A 148 -18.31 -27.77 4.36
CA PHE A 148 -16.96 -27.28 4.17
C PHE A 148 -16.00 -28.48 4.23
N PRO A 149 -15.89 -29.30 3.17
CA PRO A 149 -15.06 -30.51 3.20
C PRO A 149 -13.55 -30.22 3.07
N ARG A 150 -13.19 -29.04 2.56
CA ARG A 150 -11.79 -28.65 2.33
C ARG A 150 -11.21 -28.02 3.58
N ARG A 151 -9.96 -28.35 3.90
CA ARG A 151 -9.23 -27.81 5.07
C ARG A 151 -8.13 -26.87 4.60
N THR A 152 -7.88 -25.83 5.37
CA THR A 152 -6.75 -24.92 5.22
C THR A 152 -5.55 -25.38 6.02
N TYR A 153 -4.40 -24.75 5.81
CA TYR A 153 -3.33 -24.83 6.79
C TYR A 153 -3.67 -23.98 8.02
N GLU A 154 -3.19 -24.36 9.19
CA GLU A 154 -3.29 -23.55 10.40
C GLU A 154 -1.91 -23.48 11.07
N LEU A 155 -1.61 -22.32 11.64
CA LEU A 155 -0.37 -22.10 12.38
C LEU A 155 -0.39 -22.92 13.68
N THR A 156 0.72 -23.61 13.96
CA THR A 156 0.99 -24.11 15.31
C THR A 156 1.48 -22.98 16.22
N ASP A 157 1.61 -23.23 17.52
CA ASP A 157 2.17 -22.23 18.43
C ASP A 157 3.62 -21.86 18.06
N LEU A 158 4.39 -22.83 17.55
CA LEU A 158 5.71 -22.58 16.98
C LEU A 158 5.63 -21.65 15.76
N GLY A 159 4.69 -21.91 14.84
CA GLY A 159 4.46 -21.04 13.68
C GLY A 159 4.09 -19.62 14.07
N LYS A 160 3.18 -19.46 15.03
CA LYS A 160 2.77 -18.15 15.58
C LYS A 160 3.96 -17.41 16.22
N LYS A 161 4.77 -18.11 17.02
CA LYS A 161 5.97 -17.54 17.65
C LYS A 161 6.98 -17.03 16.61
N VAL A 162 7.22 -17.81 15.55
CA VAL A 162 8.13 -17.39 14.47
C VAL A 162 7.61 -16.17 13.74
N LEU A 163 6.31 -16.12 13.41
CA LEU A 163 5.73 -14.94 12.76
C LEU A 163 5.79 -13.70 13.64
N ALA A 164 5.51 -13.83 14.94
CA ALA A 164 5.60 -12.71 15.88
C ALA A 164 7.02 -12.13 15.94
N ALA A 165 8.05 -12.99 15.95
CA ALA A 165 9.45 -12.57 15.97
C ALA A 165 9.94 -12.00 14.63
N ASN A 166 9.23 -12.24 13.52
CA ASN A 166 9.65 -11.84 12.17
C ASN A 166 8.59 -10.98 11.46
N GLY A 167 7.85 -10.16 12.22
CA GLY A 167 6.75 -9.34 11.72
C GLY A 167 7.14 -8.36 10.61
N HIS A 168 8.43 -7.99 10.51
CA HIS A 168 8.98 -7.14 9.44
C HIS A 168 8.78 -7.73 8.04
N ILE A 169 8.79 -9.06 7.91
CA ILE A 169 8.66 -9.76 6.63
C ILE A 169 7.27 -9.58 6.00
N PRO A 170 6.16 -9.99 6.64
CA PRO A 170 4.85 -9.71 6.09
C PRO A 170 4.58 -8.20 6.03
N TYR A 171 5.10 -7.41 6.97
CA TYR A 171 4.91 -5.96 6.95
C TYR A 171 5.42 -5.33 5.64
N ILE A 172 6.69 -5.53 5.27
CA ILE A 172 7.28 -4.89 4.09
C ILE A 172 6.72 -5.44 2.76
N HIS A 173 6.22 -6.69 2.76
CA HIS A 173 5.53 -7.24 1.60
C HIS A 173 4.25 -6.44 1.26
N HIS A 174 3.48 -6.06 2.28
CA HIS A 174 2.25 -5.28 2.12
C HIS A 174 2.53 -3.77 2.00
N HIS A 175 3.59 -3.27 2.64
CA HIS A 175 3.98 -1.86 2.64
C HIS A 175 5.17 -1.66 1.70
N SER A 176 4.89 -1.54 0.40
CA SER A 176 5.95 -1.36 -0.60
C SER A 176 6.70 -0.04 -0.36
N ILE A 177 7.95 -0.15 0.10
CA ILE A 177 8.88 0.96 0.27
C ILE A 177 9.97 0.83 -0.80
N LEU A 178 10.25 1.93 -1.50
CA LEU A 178 11.16 1.91 -2.64
C LEU A 178 12.55 1.40 -2.25
N HIS A 179 13.01 0.35 -2.94
CA HIS A 179 14.27 -0.36 -2.70
C HIS A 179 14.40 -1.01 -1.31
N LEU A 180 13.27 -1.39 -0.70
CA LEU A 180 13.24 -2.17 0.53
C LEU A 180 12.23 -3.31 0.35
N ASP A 181 12.69 -4.55 0.51
CA ASP A 181 11.92 -5.77 0.32
C ASP A 181 12.13 -6.75 1.49
N ILE A 182 11.54 -7.95 1.40
CA ILE A 182 11.64 -8.94 2.47
C ILE A 182 13.07 -9.39 2.76
N TRP A 183 13.99 -9.28 1.80
CA TRP A 183 15.37 -9.73 1.95
C TRP A 183 16.22 -8.63 2.56
N SER A 184 16.17 -7.45 1.96
CA SER A 184 16.95 -6.29 2.38
C SER A 184 16.50 -5.71 3.71
N LEU A 185 15.23 -5.83 4.08
CA LEU A 185 14.79 -5.46 5.43
C LEU A 185 15.22 -6.50 6.46
N ASP A 186 15.14 -7.79 6.14
CA ASP A 186 15.55 -8.86 7.05
C ASP A 186 17.04 -8.77 7.42
N GLU A 187 17.89 -8.51 6.43
CA GLU A 187 19.31 -8.23 6.64
C GLU A 187 19.51 -7.04 7.59
N LYS A 188 18.81 -5.93 7.36
CA LYS A 188 18.89 -4.75 8.23
C LYS A 188 18.43 -5.02 9.66
N VAL A 189 17.39 -5.83 9.84
CA VAL A 189 16.92 -6.22 11.18
C VAL A 189 17.97 -7.07 11.89
N LYS A 190 18.62 -7.99 11.17
CA LYS A 190 19.71 -8.82 11.72
C LYS A 190 20.96 -8.01 12.08
N ASP A 191 21.29 -7.01 11.27
CA ASP A 191 22.43 -6.11 11.51
C ASP A 191 22.21 -5.14 12.68
N ASN A 192 20.96 -4.98 13.15
CA ASN A 192 20.59 -4.05 14.21
C ASN A 192 19.84 -4.77 15.33
N PRO A 193 20.48 -5.74 16.02
CA PRO A 193 19.83 -6.50 17.09
C PRO A 193 19.39 -5.57 18.22
N GLY A 194 18.18 -5.79 18.75
CA GLY A 194 17.61 -4.99 19.84
C GLY A 194 16.81 -3.76 19.40
N TYR A 195 16.86 -3.37 18.13
CA TYR A 195 16.02 -2.31 17.58
C TYR A 195 14.70 -2.86 17.03
N ALA A 196 13.62 -2.09 17.21
CA ALA A 196 12.35 -2.42 16.57
C ALA A 196 12.48 -2.25 15.05
N TYR A 197 11.96 -3.19 14.26
CA TYR A 197 12.05 -3.12 12.80
C TYR A 197 11.39 -1.86 12.22
N ARG A 198 10.39 -1.30 12.92
CA ARG A 198 9.73 -0.05 12.54
C ARG A 198 10.70 1.14 12.61
N ASP A 199 11.57 1.20 13.62
CA ASP A 199 12.61 2.24 13.72
C ASP A 199 13.66 2.09 12.62
N ILE A 200 14.01 0.85 12.26
CA ILE A 200 14.93 0.56 11.15
C ILE A 200 14.34 1.02 9.81
N ILE A 201 13.06 0.79 9.58
CA ILE A 201 12.33 1.28 8.40
C ILE A 201 12.30 2.81 8.39
N TRP A 202 12.03 3.44 9.54
CA TRP A 202 12.01 4.89 9.68
C TRP A 202 13.37 5.52 9.37
N GLU A 203 14.45 4.98 9.94
CA GLU A 203 15.83 5.41 9.66
C GLU A 203 16.16 5.25 8.17
N TYR A 204 15.76 4.13 7.56
CA TYR A 204 15.94 3.89 6.13
C TYR A 204 15.26 4.97 5.28
N MET A 205 13.98 5.27 5.55
CA MET A 205 13.23 6.31 4.82
C MET A 205 13.84 7.70 5.03
N ASN A 206 14.27 8.02 6.26
CA ASN A 206 14.97 9.27 6.54
C ASN A 206 16.24 9.42 5.70
N LYS A 207 17.12 8.41 5.70
CA LYS A 207 18.34 8.42 4.88
C LYS A 207 18.04 8.55 3.38
N LYS A 208 17.01 7.83 2.88
CA LYS A 208 16.59 7.91 1.47
C LYS A 208 16.04 9.27 1.11
N SER A 209 15.15 9.84 1.93
CA SER A 209 14.59 11.17 1.66
C SER A 209 15.67 12.24 1.60
N LEU A 210 16.62 12.24 2.54
CA LEU A 210 17.78 13.15 2.50
C LEU A 210 18.61 12.96 1.23
N LYS A 211 18.84 11.72 0.80
CA LYS A 211 19.54 11.45 -0.47
C LYS A 211 18.77 12.03 -1.66
N TYR A 212 17.47 11.79 -1.76
CA TYR A 212 16.67 12.28 -2.89
C TYR A 212 16.65 13.80 -2.95
N TYR A 213 16.47 14.46 -1.79
CA TYR A 213 16.51 15.91 -1.70
C TYR A 213 17.86 16.48 -2.18
N LYS A 214 18.98 15.91 -1.70
CA LYS A 214 20.34 16.35 -2.09
C LYS A 214 20.65 16.21 -3.59
N HIS A 215 19.98 15.31 -4.29
CA HIS A 215 20.20 15.06 -5.72
C HIS A 215 19.08 15.67 -6.60
N SER A 216 18.25 16.57 -6.05
CA SER A 216 17.13 17.18 -6.77
C SER A 216 16.15 16.16 -7.36
N GLU A 217 16.00 15.01 -6.69
CA GLU A 217 15.07 13.94 -7.05
C GLU A 217 13.73 14.14 -6.34
N PHE A 218 13.09 15.28 -6.59
CA PHE A 218 11.96 15.75 -5.78
C PHE A 218 10.72 14.87 -5.89
N GLY A 219 10.49 14.18 -7.02
CA GLY A 219 9.42 13.18 -7.13
C GLY A 219 9.66 11.96 -6.24
N LYS A 220 10.91 11.48 -6.16
CA LYS A 220 11.29 10.40 -5.22
C LYS A 220 11.22 10.88 -3.77
N TYR A 221 11.66 12.11 -3.50
CA TYR A 221 11.55 12.73 -2.18
C TYR A 221 10.09 12.82 -1.73
N ARG A 222 9.21 13.40 -2.55
CA ARG A 222 7.76 13.50 -2.35
C ARG A 222 7.14 12.15 -2.02
N ASN A 223 7.41 11.12 -2.82
CA ASN A 223 6.88 9.78 -2.58
C ASN A 223 7.39 9.17 -1.27
N CYS A 224 8.65 9.45 -0.90
CA CYS A 224 9.20 9.04 0.38
C CYS A 224 8.50 9.76 1.55
N ARG A 225 8.27 11.07 1.47
CA ARG A 225 7.55 11.84 2.51
C ARG A 225 6.11 11.36 2.65
N PHE A 226 5.43 11.07 1.56
CA PHE A 226 4.08 10.49 1.60
C PHE A 226 4.07 9.13 2.31
N LYS A 227 5.01 8.22 1.99
CA LYS A 227 5.15 6.94 2.69
C LYS A 227 5.48 7.10 4.18
N MET A 228 6.27 8.10 4.54
CA MET A 228 6.53 8.43 5.94
C MET A 228 5.29 8.95 6.67
N ALA A 229 4.41 9.69 6.00
CA ALA A 229 3.12 10.10 6.56
C ALA A 229 2.24 8.88 6.85
N GLU A 230 2.04 7.99 5.87
CA GLU A 230 1.25 6.76 6.03
C GLU A 230 1.80 5.89 7.18
N PHE A 231 3.13 5.76 7.25
CA PHE A 231 3.81 5.00 8.31
C PHE A 231 3.51 5.54 9.72
N LEU A 232 3.39 6.86 9.86
CA LEU A 232 3.06 7.51 11.14
C LEU A 232 1.57 7.45 11.47
N GLU A 233 0.69 7.51 10.47
CA GLU A 233 -0.76 7.31 10.66
C GLU A 233 -1.04 5.89 11.19
N GLU A 234 -0.35 4.88 10.67
CA GLU A 234 -0.42 3.50 11.20
C GLU A 234 -0.03 3.42 12.68
N GLU A 235 0.87 4.29 13.14
CA GLU A 235 1.30 4.38 14.54
C GLU A 235 0.40 5.30 15.38
N GLY A 236 -0.66 5.87 14.81
CA GLY A 236 -1.54 6.84 15.46
C GLY A 236 -0.89 8.20 15.72
N LYS A 237 0.23 8.51 15.05
CA LYS A 237 0.99 9.76 15.20
C LYS A 237 0.53 10.80 14.17
N ASP A 238 -0.76 11.13 14.19
CA ASP A 238 -1.41 11.94 13.16
C ASP A 238 -0.82 13.35 13.01
N ASP A 239 -0.44 14.00 14.12
CA ASP A 239 0.18 15.33 14.09
C ASP A 239 1.52 15.31 13.35
N SER A 240 2.30 14.26 13.55
CA SER A 240 3.57 14.07 12.84
C SER A 240 3.30 13.74 11.37
N ALA A 241 2.34 12.86 11.08
CA ALA A 241 1.96 12.52 9.71
C ALA A 241 1.52 13.76 8.91
N PHE A 242 0.74 14.65 9.54
CA PHE A 242 0.28 15.91 8.95
C PHE A 242 1.44 16.78 8.46
N ILE A 243 2.56 16.84 9.20
CA ILE A 243 3.76 17.59 8.78
C ILE A 243 4.28 17.06 7.44
N TYR A 244 4.38 15.75 7.28
CA TYR A 244 4.84 15.14 6.03
C TYR A 244 3.84 15.34 4.89
N LEU A 245 2.53 15.28 5.16
CA LEU A 245 1.51 15.58 4.15
C LEU A 245 1.59 17.04 3.67
N ALA A 246 1.83 17.99 4.57
CA ALA A 246 2.00 19.39 4.22
C ALA A 246 3.23 19.61 3.31
N GLU A 247 4.34 18.90 3.56
CA GLU A 247 5.49 18.93 2.67
C GLU A 247 5.22 18.26 1.31
N VAL A 248 4.44 17.17 1.28
CA VAL A 248 4.02 16.55 0.02
C VAL A 248 3.22 17.55 -0.82
N ILE A 249 2.24 18.24 -0.21
CA ILE A 249 1.46 19.30 -0.86
C ILE A 249 2.38 20.40 -1.37
N ARG A 250 3.35 20.82 -0.55
CA ARG A 250 4.32 21.86 -0.93
C ARG A 250 5.08 21.51 -2.21
N ILE A 251 5.42 20.23 -2.40
CA ILE A 251 6.12 19.74 -3.58
C ILE A 251 5.16 19.56 -4.76
N ASP A 252 3.97 18.99 -4.54
CA ASP A 252 2.96 18.81 -5.59
C ASP A 252 2.57 20.15 -6.24
N LEU A 253 2.60 21.24 -5.46
CA LEU A 253 2.29 22.60 -5.90
C LEU A 253 3.53 23.44 -6.27
N SER A 254 4.76 22.92 -6.18
CA SER A 254 5.94 23.72 -6.51
C SER A 254 6.31 23.69 -7.99
N GLY A 255 5.89 22.66 -8.72
CA GLY A 255 6.35 22.39 -10.09
C GLY A 255 7.68 21.63 -10.19
N VAL A 256 8.34 21.34 -9.07
CA VAL A 256 9.60 20.56 -9.10
C VAL A 256 9.34 19.07 -9.26
N SER A 257 10.19 18.40 -10.05
CA SER A 257 10.15 16.96 -10.31
C SER A 257 11.53 16.34 -10.16
N ASN A 258 11.64 15.03 -10.45
CA ASN A 258 12.96 14.40 -10.58
C ASN A 258 13.74 15.06 -11.71
N GLY A 259 14.97 15.51 -11.44
CA GLY A 259 15.82 16.12 -12.45
C GLY A 259 15.34 17.49 -12.93
N PHE A 260 14.49 18.18 -12.14
CA PHE A 260 14.09 19.55 -12.43
C PHE A 260 15.31 20.44 -12.68
N SER A 261 15.28 21.22 -13.76
CA SER A 261 16.25 22.27 -14.06
C SER A 261 15.51 23.52 -14.53
N MET A 262 15.99 24.68 -14.09
CA MET A 262 15.49 25.99 -14.51
C MET A 262 15.69 26.23 -16.01
N ASP A 263 16.65 25.57 -16.66
CA ASP A 263 16.92 25.71 -18.10
C ASP A 263 15.73 25.27 -18.97
N TYR A 264 14.85 24.42 -18.44
CA TYR A 264 13.68 23.91 -19.14
C TYR A 264 12.37 24.52 -18.64
N LEU A 265 12.44 25.64 -17.89
CA LEU A 265 11.27 26.24 -17.24
C LEU A 265 10.16 26.59 -18.23
N GLU A 266 10.51 27.17 -19.38
CA GLU A 266 9.56 27.49 -20.46
C GLU A 266 8.80 26.25 -20.95
N THR A 267 9.50 25.11 -21.05
CA THR A 267 8.88 23.82 -21.45
C THR A 267 7.88 23.34 -20.40
N TYR A 268 8.13 23.60 -19.12
CA TYR A 268 7.22 23.20 -18.04
C TYR A 268 6.03 24.14 -17.87
N ALA A 269 6.19 25.43 -18.18
CA ALA A 269 5.20 26.48 -17.94
C ALA A 269 3.80 26.14 -18.48
N ALA A 270 3.72 25.59 -19.70
CA ALA A 270 2.47 25.19 -20.33
C ALA A 270 1.68 24.10 -19.56
N ALA A 271 2.34 23.38 -18.65
CA ALA A 271 1.72 22.37 -17.79
C ALA A 271 1.32 22.91 -16.41
N TYR A 272 1.66 24.14 -16.05
CA TYR A 272 1.35 24.72 -14.72
C TYR A 272 0.03 25.47 -14.69
N PHE A 273 -0.39 26.03 -15.82
CA PHE A 273 -1.59 26.85 -15.92
C PHE A 273 -2.40 26.53 -17.18
N PRO A 274 -3.72 26.79 -17.18
CA PRO A 274 -4.58 27.23 -16.06
C PRO A 274 -4.96 26.06 -15.14
N TYR A 275 -5.67 26.34 -14.03
CA TYR A 275 -6.14 25.33 -13.04
C TYR A 275 -6.73 24.06 -13.68
N THR A 276 -7.57 24.20 -14.70
CA THR A 276 -8.27 23.07 -15.34
C THR A 276 -7.36 22.11 -16.11
N LYS A 277 -6.12 22.52 -16.42
CA LYS A 277 -5.13 21.72 -17.17
C LYS A 277 -3.82 21.57 -16.40
N SER A 278 -3.73 22.13 -15.20
CA SER A 278 -2.50 22.16 -14.43
C SER A 278 -2.10 20.77 -13.96
N ARG A 279 -0.80 20.51 -14.00
CA ARG A 279 -0.16 19.35 -13.34
C ARG A 279 0.29 19.68 -11.92
N ALA A 280 0.35 20.95 -11.54
CA ALA A 280 0.65 21.40 -10.19
C ALA A 280 -0.64 21.41 -9.38
N THR A 281 -1.06 20.22 -8.95
CA THR A 281 -2.32 19.97 -8.22
C THR A 281 -2.09 18.99 -7.09
N VAL A 282 -2.90 19.05 -6.03
CA VAL A 282 -2.84 18.06 -4.95
C VAL A 282 -3.65 16.83 -5.33
N ALA A 283 -3.11 15.64 -5.07
CA ALA A 283 -3.88 14.41 -5.30
C ALA A 283 -5.08 14.34 -4.34
N SER A 284 -6.26 13.95 -4.85
CA SER A 284 -7.51 13.93 -4.07
C SER A 284 -7.40 13.17 -2.75
N HIS A 285 -6.70 12.04 -2.75
CA HIS A 285 -6.47 11.23 -1.54
C HIS A 285 -5.68 11.97 -0.45
N ILE A 286 -4.77 12.87 -0.81
CA ILE A 286 -4.04 13.70 0.16
C ILE A 286 -4.98 14.76 0.73
N THR A 287 -5.78 15.41 -0.12
CA THR A 287 -6.81 16.37 0.31
C THR A 287 -7.83 15.73 1.24
N GLU A 288 -8.23 14.47 0.98
CA GLU A 288 -9.09 13.68 1.86
C GLU A 288 -8.45 13.41 3.23
N LYS A 289 -7.15 13.05 3.27
CA LYS A 289 -6.42 12.88 4.53
C LYS A 289 -6.35 14.17 5.34
N ILE A 290 -6.05 15.30 4.70
CA ILE A 290 -6.04 16.60 5.37
C ILE A 290 -7.43 16.97 5.89
N LYS A 291 -8.49 16.70 5.11
CA LYS A 291 -9.88 16.91 5.55
C LYS A 291 -10.24 16.03 6.75
N ALA A 292 -9.85 14.76 6.75
CA ALA A 292 -10.07 13.86 7.88
C ALA A 292 -9.36 14.36 9.14
N TYR A 293 -8.11 14.82 8.99
CA TYR A 293 -7.37 15.44 10.09
C TYR A 293 -8.04 16.72 10.60
N GLN A 294 -8.50 17.59 9.69
CA GLN A 294 -9.23 18.82 10.03
C GLN A 294 -10.47 18.53 10.88
N LEU A 295 -11.29 17.56 10.43
CA LEU A 295 -12.51 17.16 11.13
C LEU A 295 -12.22 16.53 12.48
N LYS A 296 -11.24 15.61 12.54
CA LYS A 296 -10.83 14.94 13.78
C LYS A 296 -10.39 15.94 14.86
N ASN A 297 -9.73 17.01 14.45
CA ASN A 297 -9.19 18.04 15.35
C ASN A 297 -10.09 19.29 15.46
N ALA A 298 -11.30 19.26 14.90
CA ALA A 298 -12.25 20.38 14.88
C ALA A 298 -11.62 21.73 14.44
N LEU A 299 -10.73 21.69 13.44
CA LEU A 299 -10.01 22.88 12.98
C LEU A 299 -10.88 23.74 12.05
N THR A 300 -10.89 25.05 12.29
CA THR A 300 -11.40 26.03 11.32
C THR A 300 -10.50 26.06 10.08
N ASP A 301 -10.99 26.66 8.99
CA ASP A 301 -10.20 26.79 7.76
C ASP A 301 -8.93 27.64 7.98
N ASP A 302 -9.03 28.72 8.77
CA ASP A 302 -7.87 29.55 9.12
C ASP A 302 -6.85 28.83 10.00
N ALA A 303 -7.32 27.99 10.93
CA ALA A 303 -6.47 27.17 11.78
C ALA A 303 -5.76 26.11 10.94
N LEU A 304 -6.48 25.44 10.04
CA LEU A 304 -5.89 24.48 9.09
C LEU A 304 -4.84 25.15 8.22
N ARG A 305 -5.16 26.32 7.65
CA ARG A 305 -4.25 27.11 6.81
C ARG A 305 -2.95 27.44 7.54
N THR A 306 -3.04 28.00 8.75
CA THR A 306 -1.88 28.33 9.60
C THR A 306 -1.03 27.09 9.90
N LYS A 307 -1.69 25.97 10.19
CA LYS A 307 -1.02 24.72 10.49
C LYS A 307 -0.32 24.11 9.28
N LEU A 308 -0.86 24.26 8.07
CA LEU A 308 -0.21 23.85 6.81
C LEU A 308 1.03 24.71 6.52
N ILE A 309 0.93 26.03 6.65
CA ILE A 309 2.00 26.97 6.27
C ILE A 309 3.30 26.70 7.05
N THR A 310 3.18 26.39 8.34
CA THR A 310 4.36 26.20 9.22
C THR A 310 5.35 25.15 8.72
N PRO A 311 4.97 23.88 8.47
CA PRO A 311 5.86 22.88 7.89
C PRO A 311 6.24 23.19 6.44
N MET A 312 5.33 23.75 5.63
CA MET A 312 5.61 24.13 4.25
C MET A 312 6.77 25.14 4.14
N ASN A 313 6.83 26.11 5.07
CA ASN A 313 7.91 27.11 5.11
C ASN A 313 9.28 26.53 5.52
N ARG A 314 9.31 25.38 6.19
CA ARG A 314 10.57 24.71 6.56
C ARG A 314 11.21 23.99 5.37
N LEU A 315 10.44 23.66 4.35
CA LEU A 315 10.93 23.00 3.15
C LEU A 315 11.41 24.04 2.13
N GLN A 316 12.73 24.10 1.95
CA GLN A 316 13.32 24.88 0.88
C GLN A 316 13.20 24.12 -0.44
N LEU A 317 12.78 24.80 -1.50
CA LEU A 317 12.71 24.24 -2.85
C LEU A 317 13.43 25.19 -3.80
N PRO A 318 14.09 24.67 -4.85
CA PRO A 318 14.82 25.51 -5.81
C PRO A 318 13.89 26.35 -6.68
N PHE A 319 12.61 25.98 -6.76
CA PHE A 319 11.59 26.64 -7.55
C PHE A 319 10.22 26.40 -6.93
N SER A 320 9.29 27.33 -7.18
CA SER A 320 7.92 27.21 -6.72
C SER A 320 6.95 28.01 -7.58
N ILE A 321 5.91 27.34 -8.07
CA ILE A 321 4.79 28.00 -8.74
C ILE A 321 3.96 28.81 -7.75
N PHE A 322 3.52 28.18 -6.66
CA PHE A 322 2.68 28.81 -5.63
C PHE A 322 3.51 29.22 -4.41
N THR A 323 3.12 30.31 -3.72
CA THR A 323 3.65 30.58 -2.38
C THR A 323 3.12 29.55 -1.37
N THR A 324 3.66 29.52 -0.14
CA THR A 324 3.16 28.60 0.90
C THR A 324 1.76 28.99 1.36
N GLU A 325 1.45 30.28 1.39
CA GLU A 325 0.11 30.82 1.62
C GLU A 325 -0.87 30.34 0.55
N GLU A 326 -0.51 30.51 -0.73
CA GLU A 326 -1.32 30.08 -1.86
C GLU A 326 -1.51 28.57 -1.86
N ALA A 327 -0.48 27.78 -1.53
CA ALA A 327 -0.58 26.34 -1.40
C ALA A 327 -1.59 25.92 -0.31
N ALA A 328 -1.57 26.58 0.85
CA ALA A 328 -2.55 26.33 1.90
C ALA A 328 -3.97 26.75 1.49
N ASP A 329 -4.11 27.88 0.79
CA ASP A 329 -5.40 28.35 0.26
C ASP A 329 -5.97 27.41 -0.81
N ILE A 330 -5.12 26.82 -1.66
CA ILE A 330 -5.53 25.78 -2.62
C ILE A 330 -6.15 24.60 -1.89
N VAL A 331 -5.48 24.07 -0.85
CA VAL A 331 -5.98 22.90 -0.09
C VAL A 331 -7.34 23.17 0.53
N VAL A 332 -7.49 24.32 1.22
CA VAL A 332 -8.78 24.70 1.82
C VAL A 332 -9.87 24.78 0.76
N LYS A 333 -9.58 25.41 -0.38
CA LYS A 333 -10.54 25.54 -1.49
C LYS A 333 -10.90 24.21 -2.14
N GLU A 334 -9.95 23.28 -2.26
CA GLU A 334 -10.23 21.92 -2.73
C GLU A 334 -11.15 21.16 -1.75
N ILE A 335 -10.88 21.24 -0.45
CA ILE A 335 -11.73 20.62 0.60
C ILE A 335 -13.18 21.14 0.52
N ARG A 336 -13.34 22.43 0.25
CA ARG A 336 -14.63 23.12 0.13
C ARG A 336 -15.27 23.01 -1.26
N GLY A 337 -14.55 22.53 -2.27
CA GLY A 337 -15.04 22.44 -3.65
C GLY A 337 -15.16 23.81 -4.36
N GLU A 338 -14.42 24.83 -3.92
CA GLU A 338 -14.47 26.20 -4.45
C GLU A 338 -13.74 26.37 -5.80
N ARG A 339 -14.30 25.77 -6.87
CA ARG A 339 -13.66 25.74 -8.21
C ARG A 339 -13.35 27.12 -8.79
N GLU A 340 -14.25 28.09 -8.67
CA GLU A 340 -14.01 29.45 -9.18
C GLU A 340 -12.93 30.19 -8.37
N GLY A 341 -12.85 29.90 -7.07
CA GLY A 341 -11.77 30.41 -6.22
C GLY A 341 -10.41 29.88 -6.65
N LEU A 342 -10.33 28.57 -6.96
CA LEU A 342 -9.11 27.94 -7.48
C LEU A 342 -8.68 28.53 -8.83
N LYS A 343 -9.61 28.72 -9.77
CA LYS A 343 -9.30 29.37 -11.06
C LYS A 343 -8.67 30.75 -10.88
N ARG A 344 -9.24 31.59 -10.01
CA ARG A 344 -8.69 32.93 -9.73
C ARG A 344 -7.32 32.87 -9.08
N LEU A 345 -7.11 31.94 -8.16
CA LEU A 345 -5.81 31.76 -7.49
C LEU A 345 -4.72 31.33 -8.50
N TYR A 346 -5.01 30.35 -9.36
CA TYR A 346 -4.08 29.92 -10.41
C TYR A 346 -3.79 31.04 -11.41
N HIS A 347 -4.79 31.83 -11.80
CA HIS A 347 -4.59 32.98 -12.67
C HIS A 347 -3.62 34.00 -12.04
N LYS A 348 -3.83 34.34 -10.75
CA LYS A 348 -2.94 35.25 -10.03
C LYS A 348 -1.50 34.71 -9.96
N ALA A 349 -1.34 33.41 -9.72
CA ALA A 349 -0.03 32.76 -9.69
C ALA A 349 0.62 32.76 -11.09
N GLN A 350 -0.18 32.62 -12.15
CA GLN A 350 0.28 32.73 -13.54
C GLN A 350 0.80 34.14 -13.84
N GLU A 351 0.03 35.19 -13.51
CA GLU A 351 0.47 36.57 -13.71
C GLU A 351 1.78 36.87 -12.98
N ARG A 352 1.96 36.36 -11.75
CA ARG A 352 3.25 36.47 -11.05
C ARG A 352 4.35 35.72 -11.80
N PHE A 353 4.10 34.47 -12.19
CA PHE A 353 5.06 33.63 -12.88
C PHE A 353 5.53 34.26 -14.21
N ASP A 354 4.61 34.77 -15.02
CA ASP A 354 4.92 35.39 -16.31
C ASP A 354 5.76 36.66 -16.12
N ASN A 355 5.49 37.45 -15.07
CA ASN A 355 6.27 38.63 -14.70
C ASN A 355 7.69 38.27 -14.19
N ASP A 356 7.81 37.25 -13.34
CA ASP A 356 9.08 36.85 -12.72
C ASP A 356 10.05 36.23 -13.75
N TYR A 357 9.53 35.55 -14.78
CA TYR A 357 10.32 34.79 -15.75
C TYR A 357 10.28 35.32 -17.19
N GLY A 358 9.58 36.43 -17.45
CA GLY A 358 9.55 37.09 -18.76
C GLY A 358 8.89 36.24 -19.86
N LEU A 359 7.88 35.46 -19.49
CA LEU A 359 7.13 34.55 -20.38
C LEU A 359 5.78 35.14 -20.85
N ALA A 360 5.58 36.45 -20.62
CA ALA A 360 4.36 37.20 -20.94
C ALA A 360 4.20 37.51 -22.44
#